data_AF-A0A3D5ZMU4-F1
#
_entry.id   AF-A0A3D5ZMU4-F1
#
_cell.length_a   1.000
_cell.length_b   1.000
_cell.length_c   1.000
_cell.angle_alpha   90.00
_cell.angle_beta   90.00
_cell.angle_gamma   90.00
#
_symmetry.space_group_name_H-M   'P 1'
#
loop_
_entity.id
_entity.type
_entity.pdbx_description
1 polymer ?
#
loop_
_entity_poly.entity_id
_entity_poly.type
_entity_poly.pdbx_seq_one_letter_code
_entity_poly.pdbx_strand_id
1 'polypeptide(L)'
;MKKISICILLCILCVALAACQPQQNSLSVTDGVVSWNEIGNATEYNVEINGKGYVCKKTSFVIPSDVFGEVTIKVVAKTGEKNVLVAETTATVTQTLSKPYDLKLDGDILSWRAVQNADKYFVVLNDVSYETANTQISLKYVVSGSVSVVVYAVSDNPYLQNSPRSETTVEVIEYPLQTVENVRVEGGRLTFDKVEGAKQYQIYVDGAKVAATADNIVALTPEMIGETLQVRAVSDVAIPSPLSQAATLSFGEIENEEQLAEMNAGYFSLKNDIALTTEYTPKAFGGVFRGNNHTISGINIAYDSSAVGFFAELTKATVSDLTLRGKIELQSATSGPDVGGLCGKAQNSIIENCFVFVDITAEFRNGLANVGGIVGSLVNTDVLQTEYQGTITTRNAVCGGFVGTASNPIENRNVKQCKTKATIKADGGERAFSGGFIGKFTDNMLAVSQCVADVDVTGQSYVGGFVGYFGSGKVFDSITLGQVRAQNPFIVHLGGFIGRAEGYNVTAERCISASSVQTTVVAETKCVGGFVGKTVGGTYAYLYKDCFFDSEVNAIQAVGNPDSGRSDGITGVTTRQLETPSTFSTFDSSVWNIADGEIPMPNRNRQ
;
A
#
# COMPACT_ATOMS: atom_id res chain seq x y z
N MET A 1 -65.35 36.76 -31.88
CA MET A 1 -65.86 35.57 -31.15
C MET A 1 -67.31 35.31 -31.62
N LYS A 2 -67.57 34.99 -32.90
CA LYS A 2 -67.80 33.68 -33.56
C LYS A 2 -68.88 32.82 -32.84
N LYS A 3 -70.22 32.99 -33.03
CA LYS A 3 -71.19 32.63 -34.13
C LYS A 3 -71.26 31.10 -34.42
N ILE A 4 -72.32 30.33 -34.10
CA ILE A 4 -73.76 30.25 -34.51
C ILE A 4 -74.03 29.45 -35.82
N SER A 5 -74.80 28.36 -35.68
CA SER A 5 -75.84 27.68 -36.50
C SER A 5 -75.77 27.41 -38.03
N ILE A 6 -76.14 26.14 -38.35
CA ILE A 6 -77.14 25.61 -39.34
C ILE A 6 -76.99 25.88 -40.86
N CYS A 7 -77.07 24.81 -41.68
CA CYS A 7 -77.86 24.60 -42.94
C CYS A 7 -77.21 23.49 -43.82
N ILE A 8 -77.87 22.37 -44.12
CA ILE A 8 -78.78 22.08 -45.28
C ILE A 8 -78.10 22.16 -46.66
N LEU A 9 -77.96 20.97 -47.27
CA LEU A 9 -78.23 20.54 -48.66
C LEU A 9 -77.87 21.47 -49.85
N LEU A 10 -77.05 20.97 -50.79
CA LEU A 10 -77.31 21.14 -52.23
C LEU A 10 -76.66 20.01 -53.06
N CYS A 11 -77.49 19.25 -53.75
CA CYS A 11 -77.11 18.34 -54.84
C CYS A 11 -76.69 19.14 -56.07
N ILE A 12 -75.63 18.72 -56.76
CA ILE A 12 -75.54 18.83 -58.23
C ILE A 12 -75.11 17.49 -58.81
N LEU A 13 -75.99 17.02 -59.69
CA LEU A 13 -75.92 15.87 -60.57
C LEU A 13 -74.93 16.18 -61.72
N CYS A 14 -73.93 15.33 -61.92
CA CYS A 14 -73.27 15.19 -63.22
C CYS A 14 -73.04 13.70 -63.49
N VAL A 15 -73.85 13.16 -64.40
CA VAL A 15 -73.65 11.85 -65.02
C VAL A 15 -72.52 12.00 -66.04
N ALA A 16 -71.45 11.22 -65.89
CA ALA A 16 -70.53 10.88 -66.98
C ALA A 16 -70.11 9.42 -66.83
N LEU A 17 -70.12 8.74 -67.97
CA LEU A 17 -70.06 7.30 -68.17
C LEU A 17 -68.81 6.61 -67.59
N ALA A 18 -69.05 5.41 -67.06
CA ALA A 18 -68.23 4.21 -67.08
C ALA A 18 -66.73 4.34 -67.41
N ALA A 19 -65.90 4.22 -66.37
CA ALA A 19 -64.69 3.43 -66.44
C ALA A 19 -64.65 2.53 -65.20
N CYS A 20 -64.67 1.22 -65.44
CA CYS A 20 -64.41 0.19 -64.44
C CYS A 20 -63.08 0.49 -63.74
N GLN A 21 -63.10 0.93 -62.47
CA GLN A 21 -61.93 0.81 -61.61
C GLN A 21 -62.04 -0.54 -60.90
N PRO A 22 -61.05 -1.43 -61.01
CA PRO A 22 -61.08 -2.71 -60.32
C PRO A 22 -61.14 -2.42 -58.82
N GLN A 23 -62.07 -3.09 -58.13
CA GLN A 23 -62.07 -3.20 -56.68
C GLN A 23 -60.65 -3.65 -56.28
N GLN A 24 -59.89 -2.75 -55.66
CA GLN A 24 -58.54 -3.04 -55.21
C GLN A 24 -58.67 -4.06 -54.09
N ASN A 25 -58.52 -5.35 -54.42
CA ASN A 25 -58.62 -6.43 -53.45
C ASN A 25 -57.54 -6.21 -52.39
N SER A 26 -57.96 -6.00 -51.16
CA SER A 26 -57.08 -5.78 -50.03
C SER A 26 -56.38 -7.09 -49.68
N LEU A 27 -55.17 -7.29 -50.21
CA LEU A 27 -54.25 -8.29 -49.72
C LEU A 27 -53.59 -7.74 -48.46
N SER A 28 -53.69 -8.47 -47.35
CA SER A 28 -53.01 -8.15 -46.09
C SER A 28 -52.12 -9.30 -45.66
N VAL A 29 -50.98 -8.97 -45.05
CA VAL A 29 -50.09 -9.92 -44.40
C VAL A 29 -50.05 -9.58 -42.92
N THR A 30 -50.45 -10.52 -42.07
CA THR A 30 -50.45 -10.33 -40.61
C THR A 30 -50.10 -11.67 -39.98
N ASP A 31 -49.14 -11.66 -39.05
CA ASP A 31 -48.70 -12.83 -38.28
C ASP A 31 -48.41 -14.10 -39.14
N GLY A 32 -47.71 -13.93 -40.26
CA GLY A 32 -47.34 -15.04 -41.15
C GLY A 32 -48.51 -15.60 -41.99
N VAL A 33 -49.65 -14.91 -42.01
CA VAL A 33 -50.81 -15.28 -42.84
C VAL A 33 -51.07 -14.20 -43.87
N VAL A 34 -51.09 -14.58 -45.13
CA VAL A 34 -51.60 -13.72 -46.21
C VAL A 34 -53.10 -13.96 -46.36
N SER A 35 -53.89 -12.89 -46.39
CA SER A 35 -55.34 -12.92 -46.57
C SER A 35 -55.77 -11.95 -47.66
N TRP A 36 -56.86 -12.27 -48.37
CA TRP A 36 -57.42 -11.45 -49.45
C TRP A 36 -58.94 -11.53 -49.46
N ASN A 37 -59.58 -10.64 -50.22
CA ASN A 37 -61.03 -10.67 -50.40
C ASN A 37 -61.43 -11.81 -51.36
N GLU A 38 -62.58 -12.43 -51.10
CA GLU A 38 -63.11 -13.49 -51.96
C GLU A 38 -63.41 -12.97 -53.38
N ILE A 39 -63.03 -13.76 -54.39
CA ILE A 39 -63.37 -13.52 -55.78
C ILE A 39 -64.58 -14.38 -56.17
N GLY A 40 -65.63 -13.73 -56.68
CA GLY A 40 -66.85 -14.42 -57.11
C GLY A 40 -66.58 -15.52 -58.15
N ASN A 41 -67.16 -16.71 -57.94
CA ASN A 41 -66.98 -17.91 -58.77
C ASN A 41 -65.55 -18.50 -58.78
N ALA A 42 -64.67 -18.13 -57.85
CA ALA A 42 -63.37 -18.76 -57.70
C ALA A 42 -63.50 -20.18 -57.12
N THR A 43 -62.84 -21.15 -57.76
CA THR A 43 -62.84 -22.55 -57.32
C THR A 43 -61.59 -22.90 -56.48
N GLU A 44 -60.50 -22.19 -56.72
CA GLU A 44 -59.22 -22.26 -55.99
C GLU A 44 -58.40 -20.98 -56.21
N TYR A 45 -57.39 -20.78 -55.37
CA TYR A 45 -56.40 -19.70 -55.46
C TYR A 45 -55.00 -20.28 -55.50
N ASN A 46 -54.15 -19.76 -56.38
CA ASN A 46 -52.71 -19.99 -56.39
C ASN A 46 -52.01 -18.79 -55.74
N VAL A 47 -51.36 -19.03 -54.60
CA VAL A 47 -50.55 -18.05 -53.88
C VAL A 47 -49.10 -18.28 -54.28
N GLU A 48 -48.55 -17.42 -55.13
CA GLU A 48 -47.14 -17.40 -55.50
C GLU A 48 -46.36 -16.55 -54.49
N ILE A 49 -45.41 -17.17 -53.77
CA ILE A 49 -44.50 -16.48 -52.86
C ILE A 49 -43.09 -16.63 -53.40
N ASN A 50 -42.44 -15.52 -53.74
CA ASN A 50 -41.14 -15.49 -54.43
C ASN A 50 -41.07 -16.41 -55.66
N GLY A 51 -42.18 -16.50 -56.41
CA GLY A 51 -42.30 -17.32 -57.63
C GLY A 51 -42.63 -18.80 -57.39
N LYS A 52 -42.74 -19.27 -56.14
CA LYS A 52 -43.20 -20.64 -55.81
C LYS A 52 -44.70 -20.63 -55.51
N GLY A 53 -45.47 -21.39 -56.29
CA GLY A 53 -46.93 -21.45 -56.19
C GLY A 53 -47.46 -22.44 -55.14
N TYR A 54 -48.47 -22.02 -54.39
CA TYR A 54 -49.20 -22.83 -53.40
C TYR A 54 -50.71 -22.73 -53.67
N VAL A 55 -51.36 -23.88 -53.88
CA VAL A 55 -52.81 -23.91 -54.15
C VAL A 55 -53.59 -24.01 -52.84
N CYS A 56 -54.59 -23.14 -52.66
CA CYS A 56 -55.51 -23.20 -51.54
C CYS A 56 -56.95 -22.87 -51.97
N LYS A 57 -57.94 -23.30 -51.17
CA LYS A 57 -59.36 -23.06 -51.45
C LYS A 57 -59.98 -21.97 -50.56
N LYS A 58 -59.21 -21.48 -49.59
CA LYS A 58 -59.62 -20.42 -48.67
C LYS A 58 -59.08 -19.09 -49.18
N THR A 59 -59.63 -17.99 -48.68
CA THR A 59 -59.14 -16.63 -48.93
C THR A 59 -57.98 -16.22 -48.02
N SER A 60 -57.27 -17.21 -47.48
CA SER A 60 -56.09 -17.03 -46.64
C SER A 60 -55.14 -18.21 -46.80
N PHE A 61 -53.85 -17.93 -46.62
CA PHE A 61 -52.78 -18.90 -46.71
C PHE A 61 -51.70 -18.61 -45.67
N VAL A 62 -51.28 -19.64 -44.95
CA VAL A 62 -50.18 -19.56 -43.97
C VAL A 62 -48.87 -19.64 -44.74
N ILE A 63 -48.04 -18.61 -44.61
CA ILE A 63 -46.73 -18.55 -45.25
C ILE A 63 -45.84 -19.66 -44.65
N PRO A 64 -45.13 -20.45 -45.48
CA PRO A 64 -44.25 -21.50 -44.99
C PRO A 64 -43.21 -20.98 -44.00
N SER A 65 -42.89 -21.78 -42.98
CA SER A 65 -42.02 -21.38 -41.86
C SER A 65 -40.58 -21.06 -42.28
N ASP A 66 -40.14 -21.56 -43.43
CA ASP A 66 -38.83 -21.31 -44.04
C ASP A 66 -38.77 -20.03 -44.87
N VAL A 67 -39.89 -19.30 -45.01
CA VAL A 67 -39.99 -18.05 -45.78
C VAL A 67 -40.05 -16.85 -44.84
N PHE A 68 -39.03 -15.98 -44.93
CA PHE A 68 -38.92 -14.71 -44.20
C PHE A 68 -38.06 -13.73 -45.00
N GLY A 69 -38.12 -12.44 -44.63
CA GLY A 69 -37.50 -11.35 -45.37
C GLY A 69 -38.49 -10.57 -46.24
N GLU A 70 -37.95 -9.80 -47.17
CA GLU A 70 -38.76 -9.15 -48.21
C GLU A 70 -39.23 -10.20 -49.21
N VAL A 71 -40.54 -10.40 -49.31
CA VAL A 71 -41.14 -11.38 -50.21
C VAL A 71 -42.15 -10.74 -51.14
N THR A 72 -42.18 -11.20 -52.39
CA THR A 72 -43.25 -10.87 -53.33
C THR A 72 -44.33 -11.92 -53.22
N ILE A 73 -45.56 -11.48 -52.93
CA ILE A 73 -46.73 -12.35 -52.82
C ILE A 73 -47.72 -11.95 -53.91
N LYS A 74 -48.07 -12.94 -54.73
CA LYS A 74 -49.03 -12.80 -55.81
C LYS A 74 -50.11 -13.85 -55.66
N VAL A 75 -51.37 -13.42 -55.63
CA VAL A 75 -52.52 -14.32 -55.50
C VAL A 75 -53.28 -14.31 -56.82
N VAL A 76 -53.51 -15.49 -57.39
CA VAL A 76 -54.26 -15.68 -58.64
C VAL A 76 -55.45 -16.60 -58.38
N ALA A 77 -56.66 -16.14 -58.63
CA ALA A 77 -57.89 -16.92 -58.51
C ALA A 77 -58.17 -17.67 -59.81
N LYS A 78 -58.67 -18.90 -59.71
CA LYS A 78 -59.15 -19.67 -60.87
C LYS A 78 -60.67 -19.67 -60.93
N THR A 79 -61.21 -19.01 -61.96
CA THR A 79 -62.65 -18.85 -62.21
C THR A 79 -63.02 -19.55 -63.53
N GLY A 80 -63.50 -20.78 -63.47
CA GLY A 80 -63.72 -21.60 -64.68
C GLY A 80 -62.40 -21.94 -65.40
N GLU A 81 -62.29 -21.61 -66.69
CA GLU A 81 -61.06 -21.78 -67.50
C GLU A 81 -60.11 -20.58 -67.45
N LYS A 82 -60.44 -19.51 -66.70
CA LYS A 82 -59.63 -18.28 -66.63
C LYS A 82 -58.94 -18.12 -65.28
N ASN A 83 -57.70 -17.64 -65.32
CA ASN A 83 -56.93 -17.20 -64.15
C ASN A 83 -57.03 -15.67 -64.03
N VAL A 84 -57.42 -15.19 -62.86
CA VAL A 84 -57.60 -13.77 -62.55
C VAL A 84 -56.60 -13.37 -61.47
N LEU A 85 -55.74 -12.38 -61.75
CA LEU A 85 -54.86 -11.80 -60.73
C LEU A 85 -55.73 -11.14 -59.65
N VAL A 86 -55.64 -11.63 -58.42
CA VAL A 86 -56.35 -11.07 -57.27
C VAL A 86 -55.63 -9.83 -56.78
N ALA A 87 -54.33 -9.98 -56.50
CA ALA A 87 -53.43 -8.93 -56.05
C ALA A 87 -51.97 -9.40 -56.15
N GLU A 88 -51.04 -8.44 -56.22
CA GLU A 88 -49.59 -8.66 -56.10
C GLU A 88 -49.02 -7.55 -55.23
N THR A 89 -48.20 -7.91 -54.25
CA THR A 89 -47.55 -6.94 -53.37
C THR A 89 -46.21 -7.47 -52.86
N THR A 90 -45.39 -6.56 -52.34
CA THR A 90 -44.21 -6.90 -51.54
C THR A 90 -44.56 -6.75 -50.07
N ALA A 91 -44.16 -7.72 -49.26
CA ALA A 91 -44.37 -7.68 -47.81
C ALA A 91 -43.10 -8.13 -47.08
N THR A 92 -42.81 -7.49 -45.95
CA THR A 92 -41.81 -7.97 -45.00
C THR A 92 -42.44 -9.08 -44.16
N VAL A 93 -41.94 -10.30 -44.30
CA VAL A 93 -42.34 -11.44 -43.46
C VAL A 93 -41.28 -11.64 -42.40
N THR A 94 -41.71 -11.58 -41.13
CA THR A 94 -40.86 -11.95 -39.99
C THR A 94 -41.27 -13.32 -39.48
N GLN A 95 -40.31 -14.06 -38.94
CA GLN A 95 -40.57 -15.34 -38.28
C GLN A 95 -40.00 -15.34 -36.87
N THR A 96 -40.65 -16.04 -35.96
CA THR A 96 -40.13 -16.25 -34.60
C THR A 96 -39.34 -17.56 -34.56
N LEU A 97 -38.12 -17.52 -34.02
CA LEU A 97 -37.32 -18.72 -33.84
C LEU A 97 -38.05 -19.76 -32.98
N SER A 98 -37.84 -21.04 -33.30
CA SER A 98 -38.41 -22.12 -32.50
C SER A 98 -37.84 -22.12 -31.08
N LYS A 99 -38.68 -22.45 -30.10
CA LYS A 99 -38.27 -22.56 -28.69
C LYS A 99 -37.21 -23.66 -28.53
N PRO A 100 -36.08 -23.39 -27.82
CA PRO A 100 -35.13 -24.44 -27.43
C PRO A 100 -35.85 -25.55 -26.66
N TYR A 101 -35.56 -26.81 -26.97
CA TYR A 101 -36.22 -27.96 -26.35
C TYR A 101 -35.18 -29.03 -25.99
N ASP A 102 -35.63 -30.03 -25.21
CA ASP A 102 -34.78 -31.11 -24.70
C ASP A 102 -33.65 -30.61 -23.77
N LEU A 103 -33.94 -29.63 -22.91
CA LEU A 103 -32.99 -29.12 -21.91
C LEU A 103 -32.66 -30.24 -20.93
N LYS A 104 -31.38 -30.62 -20.86
CA LYS A 104 -30.89 -31.75 -20.06
C LYS A 104 -29.58 -31.39 -19.39
N LEU A 105 -29.45 -31.76 -18.13
CA LEU A 105 -28.20 -31.74 -17.39
C LEU A 105 -27.62 -33.16 -17.40
N ASP A 106 -26.40 -33.31 -17.92
CA ASP A 106 -25.61 -34.53 -17.84
C ASP A 106 -24.26 -34.20 -17.19
N GLY A 107 -24.04 -34.69 -15.96
CA GLY A 107 -22.97 -34.20 -15.11
C GLY A 107 -23.12 -32.69 -14.84
N ASP A 108 -22.10 -31.92 -15.21
CA ASP A 108 -22.08 -30.46 -15.13
C ASP A 108 -22.53 -29.77 -16.43
N ILE A 109 -22.78 -30.52 -17.51
CA ILE A 109 -23.08 -29.94 -18.82
C ILE A 109 -24.60 -29.83 -18.99
N LEU A 110 -25.08 -28.59 -19.01
CA LEU A 110 -26.44 -28.28 -19.46
C LEU A 110 -26.43 -28.20 -20.99
N SER A 111 -27.30 -28.95 -21.64
CA SER A 111 -27.43 -29.01 -23.10
C SER A 111 -28.87 -28.90 -23.58
N TRP A 112 -29.06 -28.50 -24.83
CA TRP A 112 -30.36 -28.41 -25.51
C TRP A 112 -30.20 -28.71 -27.01
N ARG A 113 -31.31 -28.86 -27.73
CA ARG A 113 -31.26 -29.04 -29.20
C ARG A 113 -31.07 -27.71 -29.92
N ALA A 114 -30.29 -27.75 -30.99
CA ALA A 114 -30.07 -26.60 -31.86
C ALA A 114 -31.40 -26.09 -32.43
N VAL A 115 -31.59 -24.78 -32.37
CA VAL A 115 -32.69 -24.06 -33.01
C VAL A 115 -32.20 -23.61 -34.38
N GLN A 116 -32.97 -23.93 -35.42
CA GLN A 116 -32.65 -23.53 -36.79
C GLN A 116 -32.62 -22.00 -36.91
N ASN A 117 -31.63 -21.47 -37.64
CA ASN A 117 -31.38 -20.03 -37.84
C ASN A 117 -31.06 -19.25 -36.55
N ALA A 118 -30.77 -19.92 -35.44
CA ALA A 118 -30.23 -19.26 -34.26
C ALA A 118 -28.72 -19.02 -34.43
N ASP A 119 -28.29 -17.79 -34.20
CA ASP A 119 -26.86 -17.43 -34.20
C ASP A 119 -26.24 -17.65 -32.82
N LYS A 120 -27.04 -17.52 -31.76
CA LYS A 120 -26.60 -17.71 -30.36
C LYS A 120 -27.75 -18.01 -29.41
N TYR A 121 -27.40 -18.29 -28.16
CA TYR A 121 -28.31 -18.55 -27.06
C TYR A 121 -27.95 -17.69 -25.85
N PHE A 122 -28.97 -17.26 -25.13
CA PHE A 122 -28.84 -16.75 -23.77
C PHE A 122 -29.34 -17.81 -22.79
N VAL A 123 -28.51 -18.13 -21.81
CA VAL A 123 -28.78 -19.05 -20.71
C VAL A 123 -28.82 -18.23 -19.42
N VAL A 124 -29.98 -18.18 -18.77
CA VAL A 124 -30.15 -17.49 -17.48
C VAL A 124 -30.19 -18.53 -16.37
N LEU A 125 -29.28 -18.41 -15.40
CA LEU A 125 -29.16 -19.28 -14.23
C LEU A 125 -29.42 -18.44 -12.98
N ASN A 126 -30.50 -18.70 -12.24
CA ASN A 126 -30.88 -17.93 -11.04
C ASN A 126 -30.78 -16.41 -11.25
N ASP A 127 -31.37 -15.92 -12.34
CA ASP A 127 -31.38 -14.51 -12.78
C ASP A 127 -30.07 -13.95 -13.38
N VAL A 128 -28.99 -14.74 -13.47
CA VAL A 128 -27.74 -14.34 -14.11
C VAL A 128 -27.67 -14.86 -15.55
N SER A 129 -27.47 -13.97 -16.52
CA SER A 129 -27.48 -14.30 -17.95
C SER A 129 -26.08 -14.56 -18.51
N TYR A 130 -25.95 -15.63 -19.28
CA TYR A 130 -24.74 -16.07 -19.99
C TYR A 130 -25.04 -16.20 -21.49
N GLU A 131 -24.14 -15.71 -22.34
CA GLU A 131 -24.25 -15.84 -23.79
C GLU A 131 -23.36 -16.98 -24.29
N THR A 132 -23.86 -17.81 -25.21
CA THR A 132 -23.07 -18.85 -25.88
C THR A 132 -23.58 -19.12 -27.30
N ALA A 133 -22.66 -19.38 -28.23
CA ALA A 133 -22.99 -19.86 -29.57
C ALA A 133 -23.21 -21.39 -29.61
N ASN A 134 -22.78 -22.09 -28.57
CA ASN A 134 -22.93 -23.54 -28.46
C ASN A 134 -24.31 -23.92 -27.93
N THR A 135 -24.71 -25.16 -28.15
CA THR A 135 -25.95 -25.74 -27.60
C THR A 135 -25.76 -26.39 -26.23
N GLN A 136 -24.68 -26.01 -25.54
CA GLN A 136 -24.36 -26.50 -24.21
C GLN A 136 -23.48 -25.50 -23.44
N ILE A 137 -23.53 -25.58 -22.12
CA ILE A 137 -22.69 -24.82 -21.18
C ILE A 137 -22.36 -25.68 -19.96
N SER A 138 -21.14 -25.56 -19.43
CA SER A 138 -20.79 -26.17 -18.14
C SER A 138 -21.30 -25.28 -17.00
N LEU A 139 -21.96 -25.90 -16.03
CA LEU A 139 -22.43 -25.29 -14.79
C LEU A 139 -21.41 -25.42 -13.65
N LYS A 140 -20.29 -26.11 -13.89
CA LYS A 140 -19.27 -26.40 -12.88
C LYS A 140 -18.70 -25.10 -12.32
N TYR A 141 -18.78 -24.94 -11.00
CA TYR A 141 -18.37 -23.73 -10.26
C TYR A 141 -19.10 -22.44 -10.65
N VAL A 142 -20.17 -22.53 -11.44
CA VAL A 142 -21.02 -21.38 -11.80
C VAL A 142 -22.19 -21.28 -10.84
N VAL A 143 -22.87 -22.39 -10.57
CA VAL A 143 -24.05 -22.52 -9.72
C VAL A 143 -24.08 -23.89 -9.05
N SER A 144 -24.80 -24.01 -7.93
CA SER A 144 -25.08 -25.28 -7.24
C SER A 144 -26.47 -25.30 -6.62
N GLY A 145 -26.95 -26.48 -6.24
CA GLY A 145 -28.28 -26.70 -5.67
C GLY A 145 -29.40 -26.65 -6.72
N SER A 146 -30.60 -26.27 -6.28
CA SER A 146 -31.75 -26.07 -7.15
C SER A 146 -31.57 -24.79 -7.98
N VAL A 147 -31.35 -24.94 -9.28
CA VAL A 147 -31.10 -23.84 -10.21
C VAL A 147 -32.26 -23.66 -11.18
N SER A 148 -32.79 -22.44 -11.23
CA SER A 148 -33.73 -22.00 -12.28
C SER A 148 -32.95 -21.73 -13.56
N VAL A 149 -33.32 -22.44 -14.64
CA VAL A 149 -32.66 -22.37 -15.94
C VAL A 149 -33.64 -21.83 -16.96
N VAL A 150 -33.24 -20.78 -17.67
CA VAL A 150 -33.96 -20.25 -18.84
C VAL A 150 -33.04 -20.22 -20.04
N VAL A 151 -33.45 -20.81 -21.16
CA VAL A 151 -32.71 -20.75 -22.44
C VAL A 151 -33.60 -20.17 -23.53
N TYR A 152 -33.09 -19.19 -24.27
CA TYR A 152 -33.73 -18.69 -25.48
C TYR A 152 -32.71 -18.42 -26.59
N ALA A 153 -33.12 -18.71 -27.82
CA ALA A 153 -32.33 -18.53 -29.02
C ALA A 153 -32.51 -17.11 -29.59
N VAL A 154 -31.43 -16.57 -30.15
CA VAL A 154 -31.35 -15.25 -30.75
C VAL A 154 -30.74 -15.37 -32.13
N SER A 155 -31.20 -14.52 -33.04
CA SER A 155 -30.67 -14.38 -34.40
C SER A 155 -30.29 -12.92 -34.63
N ASP A 156 -29.19 -12.70 -35.32
CA ASP A 156 -28.73 -11.39 -35.79
C ASP A 156 -29.44 -10.97 -37.10
N ASN A 157 -30.16 -11.91 -37.75
CA ASN A 157 -31.00 -11.61 -38.91
C ASN A 157 -32.19 -10.71 -38.52
N PRO A 158 -32.37 -9.52 -39.15
CA PRO A 158 -33.41 -8.56 -38.78
C PRO A 158 -34.84 -9.04 -39.03
N TYR A 159 -35.02 -10.12 -39.80
CA TYR A 159 -36.34 -10.70 -40.08
C TYR A 159 -36.70 -11.86 -39.14
N LEU A 160 -35.82 -12.21 -38.21
CA LEU A 160 -36.04 -13.28 -37.23
C LEU A 160 -36.16 -12.71 -35.82
N GLN A 161 -37.28 -12.99 -35.16
CA GLN A 161 -37.53 -12.64 -33.77
C GLN A 161 -36.97 -13.73 -32.84
N ASN A 162 -36.49 -13.32 -31.66
CA ASN A 162 -35.97 -14.22 -30.63
C ASN A 162 -37.00 -15.30 -30.25
N SER A 163 -36.53 -16.50 -29.91
CA SER A 163 -37.42 -17.59 -29.55
C SER A 163 -38.16 -17.31 -28.23
N PRO A 164 -39.31 -17.96 -28.00
CA PRO A 164 -39.87 -18.09 -26.65
C PRO A 164 -38.85 -18.69 -25.67
N ARG A 165 -39.00 -18.38 -24.38
CA ARG A 165 -38.16 -18.90 -23.30
C ARG A 165 -38.45 -20.37 -23.01
N SER A 166 -37.40 -21.16 -22.87
CA SER A 166 -37.43 -22.52 -22.37
C SER A 166 -36.95 -22.56 -20.94
N GLU A 167 -37.83 -22.97 -20.04
CA GLU A 167 -37.64 -22.84 -18.60
C GLU A 167 -37.71 -24.22 -17.97
N THR A 168 -36.79 -24.49 -17.05
CA THR A 168 -36.77 -25.72 -16.26
C THR A 168 -36.04 -25.45 -14.94
N THR A 169 -36.12 -26.39 -14.02
CA THR A 169 -35.28 -26.42 -12.82
C THR A 169 -34.40 -27.65 -12.88
N VAL A 170 -33.11 -27.48 -12.58
CA VAL A 170 -32.15 -28.58 -12.49
C VAL A 170 -31.49 -28.58 -11.13
N GLU A 171 -31.15 -29.76 -10.62
CA GLU A 171 -30.36 -29.92 -9.40
C GLU A 171 -28.89 -30.08 -9.79
N VAL A 172 -28.06 -29.10 -9.43
CA VAL A 172 -26.63 -29.09 -9.72
C VAL A 172 -25.87 -29.47 -8.46
N ILE A 173 -25.12 -30.58 -8.50
CA ILE A 173 -24.28 -30.98 -7.38
C ILE A 173 -23.09 -30.01 -7.22
N GLU A 174 -22.58 -29.88 -6.00
CA GLU A 174 -21.34 -29.16 -5.77
C GLU A 174 -20.15 -30.01 -6.20
N TYR A 175 -19.18 -29.39 -6.89
CA TYR A 175 -17.93 -30.03 -7.28
C TYR A 175 -16.82 -29.64 -6.29
N PRO A 176 -15.92 -30.56 -5.91
CA PRO A 176 -14.78 -30.23 -5.07
C PRO A 176 -13.75 -29.41 -5.83
N LEU A 177 -13.35 -28.27 -5.24
CA LEU A 177 -12.23 -27.49 -5.72
C LEU A 177 -10.94 -28.32 -5.65
N GLN A 178 -10.06 -28.11 -6.62
CA GLN A 178 -8.74 -28.75 -6.62
C GLN A 178 -7.92 -28.25 -5.42
N THR A 179 -7.08 -29.13 -4.88
CA THR A 179 -6.11 -28.74 -3.85
C THR A 179 -5.22 -27.62 -4.38
N VAL A 180 -4.94 -26.63 -3.54
CA VAL A 180 -4.02 -25.55 -3.92
C VAL A 180 -2.60 -26.11 -4.03
N GLU A 181 -1.96 -25.91 -5.17
CA GLU A 181 -0.62 -26.40 -5.48
C GLU A 181 0.42 -25.26 -5.54
N ASN A 182 1.70 -25.62 -5.63
CA ASN A 182 2.84 -24.71 -5.72
C ASN A 182 2.89 -23.64 -4.60
N VAL A 183 2.45 -24.05 -3.41
CA VAL A 183 2.53 -23.25 -2.18
C VAL A 183 3.99 -23.10 -1.78
N ARG A 184 4.48 -21.87 -1.80
CA ARG A 184 5.88 -21.50 -1.53
C ARG A 184 5.97 -20.19 -0.78
N VAL A 185 7.05 -20.04 -0.01
CA VAL A 185 7.33 -18.82 0.74
C VAL A 185 8.54 -18.13 0.12
N GLU A 186 8.35 -16.92 -0.40
CA GLU A 186 9.39 -16.16 -1.11
C GLU A 186 9.30 -14.68 -0.70
N GLY A 187 10.43 -14.09 -0.28
CA GLY A 187 10.50 -12.66 0.07
C GLY A 187 9.49 -12.23 1.15
N GLY A 188 9.19 -13.12 2.11
CA GLY A 188 8.19 -12.89 3.14
C GLY A 188 6.73 -12.95 2.66
N ARG A 189 6.47 -13.59 1.52
CA ARG A 189 5.12 -13.78 0.97
C ARG A 189 4.85 -15.26 0.75
N LEU A 190 3.62 -15.68 1.06
CA LEU A 190 3.10 -16.98 0.66
C LEU A 190 2.50 -16.82 -0.74
N THR A 191 2.99 -17.60 -1.70
CA THR A 191 2.49 -17.59 -3.07
C THR A 191 2.07 -18.99 -3.46
N PHE A 192 1.04 -19.09 -4.31
CA PHE A 192 0.46 -20.37 -4.74
C PHE A 192 -0.32 -20.20 -6.04
N ASP A 193 -0.72 -21.32 -6.65
CA ASP A 193 -1.47 -21.30 -7.90
C ASP A 193 -2.95 -20.99 -7.70
N LYS A 194 -3.55 -20.30 -8.68
CA LYS A 194 -4.99 -20.05 -8.66
C LYS A 194 -5.75 -21.34 -8.96
N VAL A 195 -6.80 -21.60 -8.18
CA VAL A 195 -7.71 -22.73 -8.36
C VAL A 195 -8.94 -22.27 -9.13
N GLU A 196 -9.27 -22.96 -10.22
CA GLU A 196 -10.49 -22.72 -11.00
C GLU A 196 -11.74 -22.82 -10.10
N GLY A 197 -12.65 -21.86 -10.21
CA GLY A 197 -13.87 -21.81 -9.42
C GLY A 197 -13.71 -21.28 -7.99
N ALA A 198 -12.48 -21.05 -7.51
CA ALA A 198 -12.23 -20.44 -6.21
C ALA A 198 -12.53 -18.94 -6.24
N LYS A 199 -13.33 -18.46 -5.29
CA LYS A 199 -13.59 -17.03 -5.09
C LYS A 199 -12.68 -16.43 -4.01
N GLN A 200 -12.14 -17.25 -3.12
CA GLN A 200 -11.27 -16.84 -2.04
C GLN A 200 -10.34 -17.98 -1.61
N TYR A 201 -9.24 -17.62 -0.96
CA TYR A 201 -8.29 -18.53 -0.32
C TYR A 201 -8.24 -18.25 1.17
N GLN A 202 -8.35 -19.31 1.97
CA GLN A 202 -8.21 -19.26 3.42
C GLN A 202 -6.80 -19.71 3.81
N ILE A 203 -6.13 -18.93 4.66
CA ILE A 203 -4.77 -19.19 5.12
C ILE A 203 -4.84 -19.78 6.52
N TYR A 204 -4.17 -20.92 6.70
CA TYR A 204 -4.08 -21.65 7.94
C TYR A 204 -2.64 -21.61 8.46
N VAL A 205 -2.50 -21.36 9.76
CA VAL A 205 -1.25 -21.44 10.53
C VAL A 205 -1.47 -22.51 11.58
N ASP A 206 -0.65 -23.55 11.58
CA ASP A 206 -0.74 -24.67 12.52
C ASP A 206 -2.16 -25.27 12.63
N GLY A 207 -2.83 -25.34 11.48
CA GLY A 207 -4.20 -25.87 11.36
C GLY A 207 -5.31 -24.90 11.77
N ALA A 208 -5.00 -23.70 12.27
CA ALA A 208 -5.98 -22.66 12.58
C ALA A 208 -6.10 -21.63 11.44
N LYS A 209 -7.33 -21.29 11.02
CA LYS A 209 -7.56 -20.24 10.02
C LYS A 209 -7.22 -18.87 10.60
N VAL A 210 -6.27 -18.17 10.00
CA VAL A 210 -5.82 -16.83 10.45
C VAL A 210 -6.22 -15.70 9.49
N ALA A 211 -6.38 -16.00 8.21
CA ALA A 211 -6.68 -14.99 7.20
C ALA A 211 -7.46 -15.56 6.02
N ALA A 212 -8.01 -14.68 5.19
CA ALA A 212 -8.57 -15.05 3.90
C ALA A 212 -8.45 -13.91 2.88
N THR A 213 -8.20 -14.22 1.61
CA THR A 213 -7.94 -13.25 0.54
C THR A 213 -8.47 -13.74 -0.81
N ALA A 214 -8.77 -12.84 -1.75
CA ALA A 214 -9.05 -13.20 -3.13
C ALA A 214 -7.76 -13.41 -3.97
N ASP A 215 -6.63 -12.89 -3.48
CA ASP A 215 -5.34 -12.96 -4.16
C ASP A 215 -4.60 -14.27 -3.87
N ASN A 216 -3.74 -14.68 -4.79
CA ASN A 216 -2.88 -15.86 -4.64
C ASN A 216 -1.47 -15.52 -4.13
N ILE A 217 -1.30 -14.31 -3.59
CA ILE A 217 -0.07 -13.81 -2.98
C ILE A 217 -0.47 -13.14 -1.66
N VAL A 218 0.09 -13.62 -0.55
CA VAL A 218 -0.23 -13.16 0.79
C VAL A 218 1.04 -12.69 1.48
N ALA A 219 1.04 -11.47 2.01
CA ALA A 219 2.13 -11.01 2.87
C ALA A 219 2.10 -11.80 4.19
N LEU A 220 3.24 -12.39 4.55
CA LEU A 220 3.40 -13.08 5.82
C LEU A 220 3.94 -12.13 6.87
N THR A 221 3.65 -12.44 8.12
CA THR A 221 4.04 -11.65 9.28
C THR A 221 5.12 -12.39 10.10
N PRO A 222 5.98 -11.69 10.86
CA PRO A 222 7.03 -12.33 11.65
C PRO A 222 6.53 -13.39 12.64
N GLU A 223 5.29 -13.26 13.12
CA GLU A 223 4.65 -14.19 14.04
C GLU A 223 4.37 -15.57 13.42
N MET A 224 4.44 -15.66 12.09
CA MET A 224 4.21 -16.90 11.34
C MET A 224 5.51 -17.68 11.06
N ILE A 225 6.65 -17.20 11.56
CA ILE A 225 7.95 -17.84 11.34
C ILE A 225 8.05 -19.14 12.16
N GLY A 226 8.47 -20.22 11.51
CA GLY A 226 8.57 -21.56 12.10
C GLY A 226 7.25 -22.33 12.09
N GLU A 227 6.14 -21.66 11.80
CA GLU A 227 4.79 -22.23 11.79
C GLU A 227 4.48 -22.95 10.47
N THR A 228 3.54 -23.89 10.52
CA THR A 228 3.05 -24.62 9.34
C THR A 228 1.98 -23.80 8.62
N LEU A 229 2.26 -23.41 7.38
CA LEU A 229 1.38 -22.64 6.52
C LEU A 229 0.69 -23.54 5.50
N GLN A 230 -0.65 -23.44 5.44
CA GLN A 230 -1.45 -24.15 4.45
C GLN A 230 -2.55 -23.25 3.88
N VAL A 231 -2.98 -23.56 2.67
CA VAL A 231 -4.00 -22.79 1.95
C VAL A 231 -5.16 -23.70 1.58
N ARG A 232 -6.38 -23.17 1.70
CA ARG A 232 -7.62 -23.81 1.23
C ARG A 232 -8.34 -22.90 0.27
N ALA A 233 -8.64 -23.38 -0.93
CA ALA A 233 -9.51 -22.69 -1.87
C ALA A 233 -10.97 -22.86 -1.44
N VAL A 234 -11.74 -21.78 -1.48
CA VAL A 234 -13.16 -21.77 -1.14
C VAL A 234 -13.99 -21.03 -2.20
N SER A 235 -15.24 -21.43 -2.31
CA SER A 235 -16.27 -20.81 -3.14
C SER A 235 -17.61 -20.93 -2.42
N ASP A 236 -18.59 -20.14 -2.86
CA ASP A 236 -19.98 -20.20 -2.38
C ASP A 236 -20.80 -21.28 -3.08
N VAL A 237 -20.35 -21.79 -4.23
CA VAL A 237 -21.04 -22.77 -5.08
C VAL A 237 -20.28 -24.10 -5.25
N ALA A 238 -19.22 -24.32 -4.47
CA ALA A 238 -18.33 -25.47 -4.60
C ALA A 238 -17.88 -26.00 -3.24
N ILE A 239 -17.60 -27.30 -3.17
CA ILE A 239 -17.04 -27.91 -1.96
C ILE A 239 -15.60 -27.38 -1.80
N PRO A 240 -15.22 -26.84 -0.62
CA PRO A 240 -13.86 -26.37 -0.36
C PRO A 240 -12.79 -27.41 -0.66
N SER A 241 -11.61 -26.96 -1.11
CA SER A 241 -10.50 -27.87 -1.35
C SER A 241 -10.00 -28.51 -0.05
N PRO A 242 -9.27 -29.64 -0.12
CA PRO A 242 -8.37 -30.03 0.95
C PRO A 242 -7.36 -28.91 1.28
N LEU A 243 -6.71 -28.99 2.44
CA LEU A 243 -5.55 -28.14 2.73
C LEU A 243 -4.42 -28.49 1.75
N SER A 244 -3.70 -27.47 1.29
CA SER A 244 -2.50 -27.61 0.45
C SER A 244 -1.39 -28.42 1.13
N GLN A 245 -0.33 -28.70 0.37
CA GLN A 245 0.97 -29.02 0.98
C GLN A 245 1.36 -27.94 1.99
N ALA A 246 2.03 -28.36 3.06
CA ALA A 246 2.58 -27.45 4.05
C ALA A 246 3.75 -26.66 3.46
N ALA A 247 3.80 -25.36 3.77
CA ALA A 247 4.97 -24.53 3.62
C ALA A 247 5.34 -23.98 4.99
N THR A 248 6.59 -23.55 5.16
CA THR A 248 7.05 -22.93 6.42
C THR A 248 7.74 -21.63 6.08
N LEU A 249 7.38 -20.57 6.79
CA LEU A 249 8.19 -19.36 6.77
C LEU A 249 9.41 -19.59 7.65
N SER A 250 10.60 -19.56 7.08
CA SER A 250 11.87 -19.61 7.81
C SER A 250 12.67 -18.35 7.57
N PHE A 251 13.62 -18.09 8.46
CA PHE A 251 14.65 -17.09 8.19
C PHE A 251 15.58 -17.61 7.09
N GLY A 252 15.87 -16.76 6.11
CA GLY A 252 17.03 -16.93 5.25
C GLY A 252 18.29 -16.86 6.12
N GLU A 253 19.04 -17.94 6.16
CA GLU A 253 20.25 -18.05 6.98
C GLU A 253 21.44 -17.50 6.20
N ILE A 254 22.15 -16.52 6.79
CA ILE A 254 23.33 -15.90 6.21
C ILE A 254 24.56 -16.35 6.99
N GLU A 255 25.44 -17.08 6.32
CA GLU A 255 26.67 -17.64 6.87
C GLU A 255 27.93 -16.95 6.30
N ASN A 256 27.83 -16.25 5.17
CA ASN A 256 28.97 -15.69 4.45
C ASN A 256 28.63 -14.40 3.66
N GLU A 257 29.66 -13.74 3.13
CA GLU A 257 29.57 -12.47 2.38
C GLU A 257 28.71 -12.59 1.10
N GLU A 258 28.77 -13.72 0.39
CA GLU A 258 28.00 -13.94 -0.85
C GLU A 258 26.49 -13.96 -0.56
N GLN A 259 26.06 -14.72 0.45
CA GLN A 259 24.67 -14.76 0.88
C GLN A 259 24.18 -13.41 1.41
N LEU A 260 25.06 -12.67 2.10
CA LEU A 260 24.73 -11.32 2.56
C LEU A 260 24.51 -10.37 1.38
N ALA A 261 25.32 -10.48 0.33
CA ALA A 261 25.18 -9.66 -0.87
C ALA A 261 23.86 -9.93 -1.62
N GLU A 262 23.28 -11.11 -1.49
CA GLU A 262 21.98 -11.48 -2.09
C GLU A 262 20.77 -11.00 -1.26
N MET A 263 20.99 -10.45 -0.06
CA MET A 263 19.94 -9.94 0.80
C MET A 263 19.08 -8.88 0.10
N ASN A 264 17.76 -9.07 0.19
CA ASN A 264 16.71 -8.15 -0.25
C ASN A 264 15.65 -8.03 0.86
N ALA A 265 14.44 -7.58 0.56
CA ALA A 265 13.34 -7.60 1.53
C ALA A 265 12.96 -9.05 1.92
N GLY A 266 12.71 -9.29 3.21
CA GLY A 266 12.36 -10.61 3.72
C GLY A 266 12.77 -10.81 5.18
N TYR A 267 12.96 -12.06 5.57
CA TYR A 267 13.31 -12.48 6.92
C TYR A 267 14.68 -13.13 6.89
N PHE A 268 15.70 -12.51 7.49
CA PHE A 268 17.08 -13.00 7.49
C PHE A 268 17.66 -13.08 8.89
N SER A 269 18.51 -14.07 9.11
CA SER A 269 19.28 -14.20 10.34
C SER A 269 20.72 -14.59 10.08
N LEU A 270 21.65 -14.00 10.82
CA LEU A 270 23.05 -14.42 10.79
C LEU A 270 23.24 -15.72 11.56
N LYS A 271 24.13 -16.57 11.04
CA LYS A 271 24.60 -17.81 11.68
C LYS A 271 26.04 -17.73 12.17
N ASN A 272 26.82 -16.83 11.60
CA ASN A 272 28.22 -16.62 11.89
C ASN A 272 28.51 -15.12 11.84
N ASP A 273 29.66 -14.74 12.41
CA ASP A 273 30.26 -13.45 12.11
C ASP A 273 30.68 -13.42 10.63
N ILE A 274 30.46 -12.29 9.96
CA ILE A 274 30.80 -12.09 8.55
C ILE A 274 31.89 -11.02 8.46
N ALA A 275 32.99 -11.35 7.80
CA ALA A 275 34.04 -10.39 7.47
C ALA A 275 33.95 -10.05 5.98
N LEU A 276 33.59 -8.82 5.66
CA LEU A 276 33.53 -8.32 4.29
C LEU A 276 34.94 -8.11 3.77
N THR A 277 35.18 -8.55 2.54
CA THR A 277 36.48 -8.46 1.87
C THR A 277 36.45 -7.47 0.71
N THR A 278 35.25 -7.03 0.31
CA THR A 278 35.03 -6.11 -0.80
C THR A 278 34.32 -4.84 -0.34
N GLU A 279 34.32 -3.81 -1.20
CA GLU A 279 33.54 -2.60 -0.95
C GLU A 279 32.04 -2.95 -0.93
N TYR A 280 31.36 -2.49 0.12
CA TYR A 280 29.97 -2.84 0.36
C TYR A 280 29.05 -1.80 -0.29
N THR A 281 28.08 -2.27 -1.08
CA THR A 281 27.04 -1.43 -1.67
C THR A 281 25.76 -1.47 -0.84
N PRO A 282 25.36 -0.34 -0.23
CA PRO A 282 24.13 -0.27 0.56
C PRO A 282 22.87 -0.63 -0.24
N LYS A 283 21.94 -1.35 0.40
CA LYS A 283 20.62 -1.68 -0.15
C LYS A 283 19.50 -1.26 0.80
N ALA A 284 18.34 -0.93 0.24
CA ALA A 284 17.12 -0.76 1.03
C ALA A 284 16.64 -2.12 1.56
N PHE A 285 16.07 -2.13 2.77
CA PHE A 285 15.62 -3.33 3.43
C PHE A 285 14.25 -3.14 4.09
N GLY A 286 13.41 -4.17 3.96
CA GLY A 286 12.10 -4.29 4.60
C GLY A 286 11.89 -5.73 5.06
N GLY A 287 11.25 -5.93 6.22
CA GLY A 287 11.17 -7.24 6.87
C GLY A 287 12.07 -7.33 8.11
N VAL A 288 12.57 -8.51 8.46
CA VAL A 288 13.29 -8.73 9.74
C VAL A 288 14.72 -9.17 9.46
N PHE A 289 15.69 -8.50 10.07
CA PHE A 289 17.09 -8.88 10.08
C PHE A 289 17.55 -9.14 11.52
N ARG A 290 17.86 -10.39 11.85
CA ARG A 290 18.40 -10.79 13.15
C ARG A 290 19.89 -11.04 13.05
N GLY A 291 20.68 -10.21 13.71
CA GLY A 291 22.11 -10.46 13.85
C GLY A 291 22.41 -11.66 14.74
N ASN A 292 21.48 -12.10 15.61
CA ASN A 292 21.69 -13.20 16.56
C ASN A 292 22.98 -13.02 17.39
N ASN A 293 23.31 -11.78 17.74
CA ASN A 293 24.54 -11.35 18.41
C ASN A 293 25.84 -11.51 17.58
N HIS A 294 25.72 -11.79 16.28
CA HIS A 294 26.87 -11.84 15.38
C HIS A 294 27.32 -10.45 14.91
N THR A 295 28.57 -10.42 14.43
CA THR A 295 29.23 -9.24 13.91
C THR A 295 29.38 -9.28 12.39
N ILE A 296 29.03 -8.19 11.72
CA ILE A 296 29.48 -7.90 10.36
C ILE A 296 30.62 -6.90 10.43
N SER A 297 31.79 -7.26 9.93
CA SER A 297 33.04 -6.49 10.01
C SER A 297 33.62 -6.23 8.63
N GLY A 298 34.62 -5.34 8.55
CA GLY A 298 35.24 -4.99 7.27
C GLY A 298 34.36 -4.08 6.39
N ILE A 299 33.30 -3.49 6.95
CA ILE A 299 32.41 -2.60 6.20
C ILE A 299 33.24 -1.43 5.66
N ASN A 300 33.20 -1.25 4.34
CA ASN A 300 33.81 -0.12 3.66
C ASN A 300 32.82 0.39 2.62
N ILE A 301 32.29 1.59 2.83
CA ILE A 301 31.28 2.20 1.94
C ILE A 301 31.84 3.52 1.41
N ALA A 302 31.99 3.61 0.08
CA ALA A 302 32.39 4.82 -0.63
C ALA A 302 31.36 5.23 -1.72
N TYR A 303 30.11 4.83 -1.53
CA TYR A 303 29.02 4.97 -2.50
C TYR A 303 28.22 6.26 -2.29
N ASP A 304 28.24 7.18 -3.26
CA ASP A 304 27.45 8.43 -3.24
C ASP A 304 25.98 8.15 -3.62
N SER A 305 25.08 8.38 -2.67
CA SER A 305 23.63 8.16 -2.80
C SER A 305 22.85 9.07 -1.84
N SER A 306 21.54 9.18 -2.03
CA SER A 306 20.65 9.94 -1.14
C SER A 306 20.51 9.33 0.25
N ALA A 307 20.84 8.05 0.41
CA ALA A 307 20.84 7.37 1.70
C ALA A 307 22.02 6.39 1.77
N VAL A 308 22.86 6.52 2.81
CA VAL A 308 24.11 5.77 2.95
C VAL A 308 24.23 5.19 4.36
N GLY A 309 24.48 3.89 4.44
CA GLY A 309 24.71 3.13 5.66
C GLY A 309 24.79 1.64 5.33
N PHE A 310 24.99 0.77 6.31
CA PHE A 310 24.93 -0.68 6.04
C PHE A 310 23.59 -1.10 5.39
N PHE A 311 22.50 -0.49 5.84
CA PHE A 311 21.27 -0.40 5.06
C PHE A 311 21.15 1.00 4.46
N ALA A 312 20.81 1.11 3.17
CA ALA A 312 20.53 2.42 2.60
C ALA A 312 19.29 3.03 3.29
N GLU A 313 18.19 2.28 3.30
CA GLU A 313 16.94 2.67 3.94
C GLU A 313 16.27 1.46 4.60
N LEU A 314 15.76 1.65 5.81
CA LEU A 314 14.87 0.71 6.48
C LEU A 314 13.42 1.18 6.32
N THR A 315 12.56 0.35 5.73
CA THR A 315 11.12 0.63 5.59
C THR A 315 10.30 -0.54 6.08
N LYS A 316 9.50 -0.32 7.13
CA LYS A 316 8.73 -1.41 7.77
C LYS A 316 9.62 -2.59 8.13
N ALA A 317 10.79 -2.27 8.68
CA ALA A 317 11.82 -3.24 9.00
C ALA A 317 12.04 -3.39 10.50
N THR A 318 12.53 -4.55 10.92
CA THR A 318 13.05 -4.79 12.27
C THR A 318 14.48 -5.27 12.14
N VAL A 319 15.43 -4.54 12.72
CA VAL A 319 16.84 -4.94 12.79
C VAL A 319 17.21 -5.12 14.26
N SER A 320 17.73 -6.30 14.61
CA SER A 320 17.97 -6.69 16.00
C SER A 320 19.27 -7.46 16.20
N ASP A 321 19.87 -7.36 17.39
CA ASP A 321 20.98 -8.20 17.87
C ASP A 321 22.20 -8.21 16.95
N LEU A 322 22.57 -7.06 16.39
CA LEU A 322 23.58 -6.95 15.33
C LEU A 322 24.75 -6.06 15.74
N THR A 323 25.97 -6.55 15.54
CA THR A 323 27.17 -5.72 15.64
C THR A 323 27.71 -5.37 14.24
N LEU A 324 27.98 -4.09 13.98
CA LEU A 324 28.59 -3.61 12.74
C LEU A 324 29.96 -2.98 13.01
N ARG A 325 30.97 -3.26 12.19
CA ARG A 325 32.31 -2.67 12.29
C ARG A 325 32.85 -2.26 10.92
N GLY A 326 33.34 -1.03 10.80
CA GLY A 326 33.99 -0.57 9.58
C GLY A 326 34.04 0.95 9.43
N LYS A 327 33.91 1.42 8.19
CA LYS A 327 33.97 2.84 7.85
C LYS A 327 33.08 3.24 6.66
N ILE A 328 32.70 4.51 6.64
CA ILE A 328 32.01 5.21 5.56
C ILE A 328 32.88 6.40 5.17
N GLU A 329 33.31 6.48 3.91
CA GLU A 329 34.15 7.56 3.37
C GLU A 329 33.50 8.16 2.12
N LEU A 330 32.97 9.38 2.21
CA LEU A 330 32.13 9.96 1.16
C LEU A 330 32.63 11.33 0.67
N GLN A 331 32.52 11.52 -0.64
CA GLN A 331 32.63 12.80 -1.32
C GLN A 331 31.35 12.97 -2.15
N SER A 332 30.31 13.53 -1.53
CA SER A 332 28.94 13.51 -2.07
C SER A 332 28.59 14.80 -2.82
N ALA A 333 28.14 14.64 -4.05
CA ALA A 333 27.46 15.69 -4.81
C ALA A 333 25.93 15.59 -4.72
N THR A 334 25.42 14.52 -4.11
CA THR A 334 23.99 14.33 -3.84
C THR A 334 23.45 15.44 -2.94
N SER A 335 22.25 15.92 -3.24
CA SER A 335 21.57 16.97 -2.46
C SER A 335 21.00 16.40 -1.17
N GLY A 336 21.52 16.87 -0.03
CA GLY A 336 21.00 16.56 1.30
C GLY A 336 20.86 15.06 1.61
N PRO A 337 21.91 14.24 1.40
CA PRO A 337 21.85 12.81 1.68
C PRO A 337 21.73 12.52 3.17
N ASP A 338 21.13 11.37 3.49
CA ASP A 338 21.06 10.84 4.85
C ASP A 338 22.16 9.79 5.05
N VAL A 339 23.01 9.96 6.06
CA VAL A 339 24.14 9.07 6.33
C VAL A 339 24.10 8.56 7.76
N GLY A 340 24.14 7.23 7.93
CA GLY A 340 24.28 6.62 9.24
C GLY A 340 25.02 5.28 9.19
N GLY A 341 25.75 4.95 10.26
CA GLY A 341 26.55 3.72 10.31
C GLY A 341 25.70 2.45 10.15
N LEU A 342 24.52 2.41 10.77
CA LEU A 342 23.54 1.33 10.57
C LEU A 342 22.71 1.59 9.31
N CYS A 343 22.09 2.77 9.21
CA CYS A 343 21.32 3.11 8.02
C CYS A 343 21.30 4.60 7.70
N GLY A 344 21.19 4.94 6.43
CA GLY A 344 20.96 6.33 6.00
C GLY A 344 19.63 6.83 6.55
N LYS A 345 18.54 6.14 6.23
CA LYS A 345 17.19 6.51 6.67
C LYS A 345 16.45 5.33 7.30
N ALA A 346 15.72 5.58 8.38
CA ALA A 346 14.81 4.61 8.98
C ALA A 346 13.38 5.16 9.04
N GLN A 347 12.44 4.40 8.47
CA GLN A 347 11.05 4.77 8.35
C GLN A 347 10.12 3.62 8.78
N ASN A 348 9.19 3.91 9.70
CA ASN A 348 8.19 2.94 10.18
C ASN A 348 8.84 1.61 10.64
N SER A 349 10.00 1.69 11.30
CA SER A 349 10.86 0.54 11.57
C SER A 349 11.16 0.39 13.06
N ILE A 350 11.85 -0.69 13.44
CA ILE A 350 12.36 -0.94 14.78
C ILE A 350 13.85 -1.30 14.66
N ILE A 351 14.68 -0.64 15.46
CA ILE A 351 16.10 -0.94 15.61
C ILE A 351 16.32 -1.27 17.08
N GLU A 352 16.81 -2.47 17.39
CA GLU A 352 16.92 -2.94 18.77
C GLU A 352 18.24 -3.67 19.01
N ASN A 353 18.88 -3.43 20.16
CA ASN A 353 20.09 -4.17 20.57
C ASN A 353 21.19 -4.24 19.48
N CYS A 354 21.43 -3.12 18.80
CA CYS A 354 22.45 -3.00 17.77
C CYS A 354 23.69 -2.26 18.30
N PHE A 355 24.89 -2.68 17.87
CA PHE A 355 26.16 -2.08 18.25
C PHE A 355 26.94 -1.66 17.00
N VAL A 356 27.13 -0.37 16.79
CA VAL A 356 27.70 0.17 15.55
C VAL A 356 29.04 0.83 15.85
N PHE A 357 30.10 0.22 15.32
CA PHE A 357 31.48 0.69 15.37
C PHE A 357 31.96 1.11 13.98
N VAL A 358 31.27 2.10 13.41
CA VAL A 358 31.51 2.59 12.05
C VAL A 358 32.02 4.03 12.10
N ASP A 359 33.23 4.26 11.61
CA ASP A 359 33.77 5.61 11.45
C ASP A 359 33.19 6.28 10.20
N ILE A 360 32.79 7.55 10.32
CA ILE A 360 32.14 8.29 9.23
C ILE A 360 33.00 9.51 8.88
N THR A 361 33.51 9.56 7.66
CA THR A 361 34.20 10.72 7.10
C THR A 361 33.52 11.16 5.80
N ALA A 362 32.87 12.32 5.78
CA ALA A 362 32.07 12.74 4.63
C ALA A 362 32.14 14.24 4.31
N GLU A 363 32.22 14.58 3.03
CA GLU A 363 32.12 15.96 2.53
C GLU A 363 30.93 16.10 1.57
N PHE A 364 30.05 17.07 1.85
CA PHE A 364 28.85 17.32 1.06
C PHE A 364 28.97 18.64 0.30
N ARG A 365 28.81 18.59 -1.02
CA ARG A 365 29.01 19.74 -1.91
C ARG A 365 27.70 20.40 -2.37
N ASN A 366 26.56 19.78 -2.06
CA ASN A 366 25.23 20.24 -2.49
C ASN A 366 24.22 20.14 -1.34
N GLY A 367 23.92 21.26 -0.68
CA GLY A 367 23.04 21.29 0.48
C GLY A 367 23.66 20.72 1.76
N LEU A 368 22.84 20.64 2.82
CA LEU A 368 23.24 20.05 4.11
C LEU A 368 22.77 18.60 4.16
N ALA A 369 23.69 17.67 4.43
CA ALA A 369 23.35 16.28 4.73
C ALA A 369 22.81 16.11 6.16
N ASN A 370 22.16 14.98 6.43
CA ASN A 370 21.83 14.54 7.79
C ASN A 370 22.73 13.35 8.16
N VAL A 371 23.60 13.54 9.16
CA VAL A 371 24.58 12.51 9.54
C VAL A 371 24.37 12.09 10.99
N GLY A 372 24.16 10.80 11.20
CA GLY A 372 24.04 10.18 12.52
C GLY A 372 25.01 9.02 12.69
N GLY A 373 25.44 8.71 13.92
CA GLY A 373 26.23 7.50 14.17
C GLY A 373 25.46 6.21 13.82
N ILE A 374 24.19 6.12 14.19
CA ILE A 374 23.30 5.01 13.84
C ILE A 374 22.47 5.34 12.60
N VAL A 375 21.71 6.44 12.65
CA VAL A 375 20.71 6.79 11.62
C VAL A 375 20.90 8.23 11.15
N GLY A 376 20.99 8.47 9.85
CA GLY A 376 20.98 9.81 9.28
C GLY A 376 19.64 10.53 9.52
N SER A 377 18.54 9.93 9.06
CA SER A 377 17.17 10.44 9.20
C SER A 377 16.22 9.42 9.84
N LEU A 378 15.63 9.79 10.99
CA LEU A 378 14.74 8.95 11.79
C LEU A 378 13.29 9.42 11.67
N VAL A 379 12.41 8.53 11.18
CA VAL A 379 10.97 8.80 10.94
C VAL A 379 10.14 7.62 11.44
N ASN A 380 9.13 7.86 12.29
CA ASN A 380 8.20 6.81 12.77
C ASN A 380 8.90 5.51 13.24
N THR A 381 10.05 5.61 13.89
CA THR A 381 10.91 4.46 14.18
C THR A 381 11.27 4.41 15.66
N ASP A 382 11.15 3.22 16.25
CA ASP A 382 11.65 2.95 17.59
C ASP A 382 13.13 2.54 17.52
N VAL A 383 13.96 3.11 18.39
CA VAL A 383 15.38 2.73 18.54
C VAL A 383 15.65 2.41 20.00
N LEU A 384 15.93 1.14 20.28
CA LEU A 384 15.97 0.60 21.63
C LEU A 384 17.33 -0.03 21.90
N GLN A 385 17.90 0.25 23.09
CA GLN A 385 19.08 -0.45 23.62
C GLN A 385 20.27 -0.50 22.64
N THR A 386 20.42 0.52 21.80
CA THR A 386 21.38 0.55 20.70
C THR A 386 22.56 1.47 21.05
N GLU A 387 23.75 1.13 20.58
CA GLU A 387 24.99 1.84 20.88
C GLU A 387 25.77 2.19 19.62
N TYR A 388 26.18 3.46 19.53
CA TYR A 388 27.19 3.91 18.57
C TYR A 388 28.52 4.15 19.29
N GLN A 389 29.62 3.71 18.68
CA GLN A 389 30.96 4.11 19.08
C GLN A 389 31.87 4.34 17.86
N GLY A 390 32.36 5.55 17.66
CA GLY A 390 33.24 5.87 16.52
C GLY A 390 33.54 7.35 16.37
N THR A 391 34.14 7.71 15.25
CA THR A 391 34.44 9.09 14.87
C THR A 391 33.53 9.55 13.74
N ILE A 392 32.98 10.76 13.85
CA ILE A 392 32.19 11.41 12.78
C ILE A 392 32.88 12.71 12.39
N THR A 393 33.45 12.76 11.19
CA THR A 393 34.05 13.97 10.60
C THR A 393 33.31 14.37 9.34
N THR A 394 32.64 15.52 9.36
CA THR A 394 31.75 15.94 8.26
C THR A 394 31.99 17.38 7.83
N ARG A 395 31.77 17.68 6.55
CA ARG A 395 31.67 19.06 6.04
C ARG A 395 30.30 19.33 5.40
N ASN A 396 29.62 20.39 5.83
CA ASN A 396 28.26 20.79 5.41
C ASN A 396 27.18 19.76 5.79
N ALA A 397 27.03 19.48 7.09
CA ALA A 397 26.03 18.54 7.60
C ALA A 397 25.33 19.03 8.86
N VAL A 398 24.07 18.63 9.04
CA VAL A 398 23.45 18.44 10.34
C VAL A 398 24.00 17.15 10.92
N CYS A 399 24.58 17.19 12.13
CA CYS A 399 25.34 16.07 12.67
C CYS A 399 24.87 15.71 14.09
N GLY A 400 24.57 14.44 14.31
CA GLY A 400 24.31 13.86 15.62
C GLY A 400 25.20 12.65 15.87
N GLY A 401 25.71 12.47 17.09
CA GLY A 401 26.50 11.26 17.40
C GLY A 401 25.69 9.97 17.41
N PHE A 402 24.37 10.04 17.39
CA PHE A 402 23.47 8.89 17.32
C PHE A 402 22.49 9.02 16.16
N VAL A 403 21.76 10.14 16.08
CA VAL A 403 20.78 10.44 15.01
C VAL A 403 21.07 11.80 14.40
N GLY A 404 21.15 11.90 13.07
CA GLY A 404 21.35 13.18 12.40
C GLY A 404 20.14 14.10 12.58
N THR A 405 19.01 13.69 11.99
CA THR A 405 17.73 14.39 12.11
C THR A 405 16.65 13.43 12.58
N ALA A 406 15.89 13.82 13.60
CA ALA A 406 14.65 13.20 14.01
C ALA A 406 13.47 14.08 13.60
N SER A 407 12.60 13.55 12.76
CA SER A 407 11.40 14.24 12.28
C SER A 407 10.27 13.24 12.13
N ASN A 408 9.17 13.46 12.84
CA ASN A 408 8.02 12.60 12.70
C ASN A 408 6.72 13.34 13.06
N PRO A 409 5.68 13.24 12.23
CA PRO A 409 4.44 13.98 12.48
C PRO A 409 3.23 13.15 12.94
N ILE A 410 3.30 11.82 13.20
CA ILE A 410 2.05 11.02 13.27
C ILE A 410 1.94 10.04 14.47
N GLU A 411 2.96 9.23 14.77
CA GLU A 411 2.84 8.15 15.77
C GLU A 411 3.82 8.29 16.93
N ASN A 412 3.40 7.89 18.13
CA ASN A 412 4.26 7.85 19.31
C ASN A 412 5.39 6.84 19.12
N ARG A 413 6.63 7.29 19.26
CA ARG A 413 7.85 6.48 19.10
C ARG A 413 8.86 6.77 20.20
N ASN A 414 9.84 5.88 20.35
CA ASN A 414 10.81 5.93 21.42
C ASN A 414 12.24 5.76 20.89
N VAL A 415 13.16 6.62 21.36
CA VAL A 415 14.58 6.33 21.39
C VAL A 415 14.96 6.12 22.85
N LYS A 416 15.22 4.88 23.25
CA LYS A 416 15.27 4.50 24.66
C LYS A 416 16.48 3.63 24.99
N GLN A 417 17.14 3.93 26.11
CA GLN A 417 18.27 3.14 26.65
C GLN A 417 19.46 3.05 25.69
N CYS A 418 19.67 4.08 24.87
CA CYS A 418 20.71 4.11 23.86
C CYS A 418 22.01 4.78 24.36
N LYS A 419 23.14 4.43 23.74
CA LYS A 419 24.44 5.13 23.93
C LYS A 419 24.93 5.75 22.65
N THR A 420 25.66 6.83 22.81
CA THR A 420 26.74 7.17 21.88
C THR A 420 28.01 7.47 22.66
N LYS A 421 29.13 6.92 22.19
CA LYS A 421 30.49 7.25 22.64
C LYS A 421 31.32 7.68 21.43
N ALA A 422 31.44 8.97 21.18
CA ALA A 422 31.95 9.44 19.90
C ALA A 422 32.84 10.69 19.97
N THR A 423 33.63 10.87 18.93
CA THR A 423 34.27 12.15 18.62
C THR A 423 33.64 12.72 17.36
N ILE A 424 33.05 13.90 17.45
CA ILE A 424 32.33 14.55 16.34
C ILE A 424 33.02 15.85 15.97
N LYS A 425 33.30 16.01 14.67
CA LYS A 425 33.78 17.25 14.07
C LYS A 425 32.94 17.60 12.84
N ALA A 426 32.07 18.59 12.98
CA ALA A 426 31.23 19.10 11.90
C ALA A 426 31.66 20.51 11.47
N ASP A 427 32.20 20.61 10.26
CA ASP A 427 32.69 21.84 9.66
C ASP A 427 31.74 22.36 8.56
N GLY A 428 31.73 23.68 8.33
CA GLY A 428 30.93 24.28 7.24
C GLY A 428 29.41 24.20 7.42
N GLY A 429 28.68 24.82 6.48
CA GLY A 429 27.23 24.96 6.54
C GLY A 429 26.77 26.13 7.41
N GLU A 430 26.03 27.07 6.81
CA GLU A 430 25.37 28.13 7.58
C GLU A 430 24.28 27.49 8.44
N ARG A 431 24.34 27.71 9.77
CA ARG A 431 23.44 27.08 10.75
C ARG A 431 23.51 25.54 10.78
N ALA A 432 24.67 24.95 10.52
CA ALA A 432 24.87 23.52 10.80
C ALA A 432 24.64 23.23 12.30
N PHE A 433 23.80 22.23 12.58
CA PHE A 433 23.46 21.80 13.93
C PHE A 433 24.31 20.60 14.32
N SER A 434 24.87 20.62 15.52
CA SER A 434 25.71 19.53 16.02
C SER A 434 25.25 19.13 17.41
N GLY A 435 24.73 17.91 17.54
CA GLY A 435 24.38 17.33 18.83
C GLY A 435 25.28 16.14 19.14
N GLY A 436 25.71 15.97 20.38
CA GLY A 436 26.40 14.74 20.75
C GLY A 436 25.50 13.51 20.58
N PHE A 437 24.18 13.65 20.73
CA PHE A 437 23.20 12.58 20.50
C PHE A 437 22.38 12.82 19.22
N ILE A 438 21.60 13.91 19.16
CA ILE A 438 20.73 14.26 18.02
C ILE A 438 21.16 15.61 17.43
N GLY A 439 21.42 15.67 16.12
CA GLY A 439 21.73 16.93 15.44
C GLY A 439 20.55 17.89 15.43
N LYS A 440 19.43 17.45 14.85
CA LYS A 440 18.16 18.21 14.77
C LYS A 440 16.99 17.38 15.26
N PHE A 441 16.26 17.88 16.25
CA PHE A 441 15.10 17.22 16.83
C PHE A 441 13.83 18.06 16.59
N THR A 442 12.98 17.63 15.67
CA THR A 442 11.74 18.33 15.28
C THR A 442 10.57 17.34 15.20
N ASP A 443 10.38 16.55 16.25
CA ASP A 443 9.44 15.44 16.27
C ASP A 443 8.64 15.47 17.57
N ASN A 444 7.37 15.84 17.47
CA ASN A 444 6.46 16.00 18.61
C ASN A 444 6.08 14.67 19.27
N MET A 445 6.21 13.56 18.54
CA MET A 445 5.71 12.25 18.95
C MET A 445 6.82 11.32 19.42
N LEU A 446 8.08 11.72 19.25
CA LEU A 446 9.24 10.99 19.74
C LEU A 446 9.61 11.35 21.18
N ALA A 447 9.68 10.32 22.01
CA ALA A 447 10.25 10.35 23.34
C ALA A 447 11.68 9.81 23.33
N VAL A 448 12.66 10.64 23.68
CA VAL A 448 14.05 10.23 23.87
C VAL A 448 14.31 10.07 25.36
N SER A 449 14.65 8.87 25.82
CA SER A 449 14.76 8.61 27.25
C SER A 449 15.83 7.63 27.66
N GLN A 450 16.36 7.77 28.88
CA GLN A 450 17.34 6.83 29.45
C GLN A 450 18.61 6.72 28.59
N CYS A 451 18.96 7.80 27.89
CA CYS A 451 20.04 7.82 26.90
C CYS A 451 21.29 8.49 27.45
N VAL A 452 22.46 8.03 26.97
CA VAL A 452 23.77 8.54 27.39
C VAL A 452 24.54 9.02 26.16
N ALA A 453 24.99 10.27 26.20
CA ALA A 453 25.88 10.87 25.22
C ALA A 453 27.25 11.18 25.84
N ASP A 454 28.20 10.27 25.68
CA ASP A 454 29.61 10.43 26.11
C ASP A 454 30.44 10.91 24.91
N VAL A 455 30.43 12.22 24.63
CA VAL A 455 30.83 12.73 23.32
C VAL A 455 31.70 13.98 23.41
N ASP A 456 32.79 13.97 22.63
CA ASP A 456 33.53 15.18 22.29
C ASP A 456 32.98 15.75 20.97
N VAL A 457 32.16 16.80 21.06
CA VAL A 457 31.50 17.41 19.89
C VAL A 457 32.09 18.78 19.58
N THR A 458 32.51 18.97 18.34
CA THR A 458 32.94 20.25 17.78
C THR A 458 32.07 20.56 16.56
N GLY A 459 31.28 21.63 16.64
CA GLY A 459 30.37 22.06 15.57
C GLY A 459 30.50 23.53 15.20
N GLN A 460 29.67 23.97 14.27
CA GLN A 460 29.68 25.36 13.77
C GLN A 460 28.86 26.31 14.67
N SER A 461 27.54 26.35 14.49
CA SER A 461 26.69 27.40 15.06
C SER A 461 25.88 26.94 16.26
N TYR A 462 25.06 25.89 16.13
CA TYR A 462 24.21 25.40 17.22
C TYR A 462 24.73 24.06 17.69
N VAL A 463 25.40 24.07 18.85
CA VAL A 463 26.11 22.91 19.36
C VAL A 463 25.62 22.56 20.75
N GLY A 464 25.13 21.33 20.92
CA GLY A 464 24.73 20.77 22.21
C GLY A 464 25.42 19.45 22.49
N GLY A 465 25.77 19.17 23.75
CA GLY A 465 26.30 17.85 24.12
C GLY A 465 25.29 16.72 23.91
N PHE A 466 23.99 17.02 23.90
CA PHE A 466 22.94 16.06 23.58
C PHE A 466 22.18 16.44 22.29
N VAL A 467 21.51 17.60 22.24
CA VAL A 467 20.75 18.07 21.06
C VAL A 467 21.36 19.34 20.47
N GLY A 468 21.65 19.37 19.16
CA GLY A 468 22.10 20.59 18.49
C GLY A 468 20.99 21.64 18.38
N TYR A 469 19.91 21.30 17.65
CA TYR A 469 18.69 22.10 17.51
C TYR A 469 17.48 21.32 18.02
N PHE A 470 16.81 21.84 19.05
CA PHE A 470 15.64 21.23 19.66
C PHE A 470 14.39 22.05 19.34
N GLY A 471 13.66 21.60 18.32
CA GLY A 471 12.49 22.25 17.76
C GLY A 471 11.16 21.78 18.33
N SER A 472 11.06 20.48 18.60
CA SER A 472 9.89 19.85 19.23
C SER A 472 10.24 18.43 19.68
N GLY A 473 9.50 17.92 20.66
CA GLY A 473 9.67 16.57 21.20
C GLY A 473 10.06 16.55 22.67
N LYS A 474 10.32 15.35 23.19
CA LYS A 474 10.60 15.15 24.62
C LYS A 474 11.92 14.43 24.80
N VAL A 475 12.81 14.98 25.62
CA VAL A 475 13.98 14.30 26.16
C VAL A 475 13.79 14.16 27.65
N PHE A 476 14.00 12.97 28.22
CA PHE A 476 13.97 12.83 29.68
C PHE A 476 14.89 11.75 30.20
N ASP A 477 15.22 11.82 31.48
CA ASP A 477 16.03 10.81 32.15
C ASP A 477 17.35 10.51 31.38
N SER A 478 18.05 11.54 30.89
CA SER A 478 19.18 11.39 29.97
C SER A 478 20.37 12.26 30.37
N ILE A 479 21.58 11.84 29.99
CA ILE A 479 22.82 12.49 30.40
C ILE A 479 23.78 12.72 29.22
N THR A 480 24.52 13.82 29.29
CA THR A 480 25.67 14.10 28.43
C THR A 480 26.94 14.31 29.26
N LEU A 481 28.04 13.81 28.71
CA LEU A 481 29.42 13.88 29.20
C LEU A 481 30.33 14.28 28.03
N GLY A 482 31.58 14.63 28.33
CA GLY A 482 32.60 14.98 27.33
C GLY A 482 32.73 16.48 27.10
N GLN A 483 33.23 16.87 25.94
CA GLN A 483 33.55 18.27 25.62
C GLN A 483 32.67 18.80 24.49
N VAL A 484 32.09 19.98 24.68
CA VAL A 484 31.21 20.64 23.70
C VAL A 484 31.85 21.93 23.21
N ARG A 485 32.07 22.05 21.89
CA ARG A 485 32.77 23.18 21.25
C ARG A 485 32.03 23.74 20.05
N ALA A 486 32.03 25.06 19.93
CA ALA A 486 31.55 25.77 18.75
C ALA A 486 32.67 26.62 18.11
N GLN A 487 32.68 26.69 16.78
CA GLN A 487 33.76 27.32 16.00
C GLN A 487 33.30 28.40 15.00
N ASN A 488 32.00 28.70 14.89
CA ASN A 488 31.52 29.72 13.97
C ASN A 488 31.84 31.15 14.46
N PRO A 489 32.42 32.05 13.64
CA PRO A 489 32.80 33.40 14.05
C PRO A 489 31.66 34.42 14.02
N PHE A 490 30.45 34.04 13.61
CA PHE A 490 29.31 34.96 13.48
C PHE A 490 28.22 34.68 14.52
N ILE A 491 27.72 33.44 14.57
CA ILE A 491 26.62 33.03 15.46
C ILE A 491 26.99 31.73 16.18
N VAL A 492 26.95 31.78 17.51
CA VAL A 492 27.18 30.63 18.39
C VAL A 492 26.05 30.51 19.41
N HIS A 493 25.34 29.38 19.38
CA HIS A 493 24.49 28.91 20.47
C HIS A 493 25.06 27.58 20.97
N LEU A 494 25.76 27.63 22.09
CA LEU A 494 26.53 26.52 22.62
C LEU A 494 26.02 26.15 24.02
N GLY A 495 25.49 24.94 24.17
CA GLY A 495 25.00 24.44 25.46
C GLY A 495 25.59 23.10 25.83
N GLY A 496 25.77 22.85 27.13
CA GLY A 496 26.22 21.55 27.61
C GLY A 496 25.28 20.41 27.21
N PHE A 497 23.96 20.64 27.24
CA PHE A 497 22.93 19.69 26.80
C PHE A 497 22.31 20.06 25.46
N ILE A 498 21.80 21.28 25.30
CA ILE A 498 21.08 21.74 24.09
C ILE A 498 21.77 22.97 23.49
N GLY A 499 22.06 22.97 22.19
CA GLY A 499 22.58 24.15 21.50
C GLY A 499 21.54 25.28 21.42
N ARG A 500 20.43 25.03 20.74
CA ARG A 500 19.29 25.96 20.64
C ARG A 500 17.97 25.23 20.88
N ALA A 501 17.16 25.76 21.78
CA ALA A 501 15.77 25.34 22.00
C ALA A 501 14.81 26.37 21.42
N GLU A 502 13.98 25.97 20.47
CA GLU A 502 13.04 26.84 19.75
C GLU A 502 11.86 26.06 19.17
N GLY A 503 10.65 26.25 19.69
CA GLY A 503 9.45 25.73 19.05
C GLY A 503 8.37 25.31 20.04
N TYR A 504 7.34 24.64 19.52
CA TYR A 504 6.19 24.19 20.30
C TYR A 504 6.48 22.81 20.89
N ASN A 505 6.16 22.61 22.18
CA ASN A 505 6.29 21.32 22.89
C ASN A 505 7.71 20.74 22.96
N VAL A 506 8.72 21.60 23.10
CA VAL A 506 10.06 21.17 23.51
C VAL A 506 10.03 20.92 25.01
N THR A 507 10.43 19.73 25.47
CA THR A 507 10.53 19.43 26.91
C THR A 507 11.80 18.63 27.19
N ALA A 508 12.60 19.06 28.17
CA ALA A 508 13.65 18.28 28.79
C ALA A 508 13.34 18.06 30.27
N GLU A 509 13.28 16.80 30.75
CA GLU A 509 13.02 16.51 32.16
C GLU A 509 14.05 15.56 32.76
N ARG A 510 14.52 15.84 33.98
CA ARG A 510 15.48 14.96 34.67
C ARG A 510 16.70 14.68 33.80
N CYS A 511 17.22 15.72 33.16
CA CYS A 511 18.38 15.63 32.28
C CYS A 511 19.62 16.23 32.94
N ILE A 512 20.77 15.59 32.74
CA ILE A 512 22.05 16.01 33.34
C ILE A 512 23.04 16.42 32.25
N SER A 513 23.65 17.59 32.41
CA SER A 513 24.82 18.03 31.64
C SER A 513 26.07 18.02 32.51
N ALA A 514 26.83 16.94 32.43
CA ALA A 514 28.17 16.84 33.04
C ALA A 514 29.29 17.17 32.03
N SER A 515 28.94 17.64 30.84
CA SER A 515 29.89 18.03 29.80
C SER A 515 30.57 19.36 30.12
N SER A 516 31.81 19.51 29.65
CA SER A 516 32.52 20.79 29.67
C SER A 516 32.24 21.60 28.40
N VAL A 517 31.89 22.87 28.58
CA VAL A 517 31.47 23.78 27.51
C VAL A 517 32.59 24.77 27.20
N GLN A 518 33.10 24.73 25.97
CA GLN A 518 34.27 25.52 25.57
C GLN A 518 34.03 26.27 24.26
N THR A 519 34.41 27.54 24.21
CA THR A 519 34.42 28.30 22.95
C THR A 519 35.57 29.30 22.94
N THR A 520 36.41 29.23 21.92
CA THR A 520 37.54 30.14 21.69
C THR A 520 37.19 31.24 20.68
N VAL A 521 35.97 31.22 20.12
CA VAL A 521 35.56 32.18 19.09
C VAL A 521 34.91 33.42 19.70
N VAL A 522 35.26 34.58 19.12
CA VAL A 522 34.59 35.86 19.32
C VAL A 522 33.53 35.95 18.24
N ALA A 523 32.28 35.62 18.58
CA ALA A 523 31.14 35.67 17.68
C ALA A 523 30.30 36.93 17.92
N GLU A 524 29.73 37.51 16.85
CA GLU A 524 28.86 38.69 16.93
C GLU A 524 27.62 38.43 17.79
N THR A 525 26.99 37.26 17.59
CA THR A 525 25.91 36.76 18.44
C THR A 525 26.37 35.51 19.17
N LYS A 526 26.62 35.65 20.47
CA LYS A 526 27.15 34.57 21.31
C LYS A 526 26.22 34.28 22.47
N CYS A 527 25.64 33.09 22.49
CA CYS A 527 24.89 32.57 23.64
C CYS A 527 25.53 31.25 24.08
N VAL A 528 26.12 31.23 25.27
CA VAL A 528 26.82 30.06 25.82
C VAL A 528 26.26 29.78 27.21
N GLY A 529 25.68 28.61 27.40
CA GLY A 529 25.11 28.19 28.69
C GLY A 529 25.60 26.81 29.12
N GLY A 530 25.64 26.59 30.43
CA GLY A 530 26.06 25.31 31.01
C GLY A 530 25.12 24.16 30.65
N PHE A 531 23.84 24.46 30.40
CA PHE A 531 22.85 23.48 29.96
C PHE A 531 22.31 23.80 28.56
N VAL A 532 21.84 25.02 28.30
CA VAL A 532 21.31 25.44 26.98
C VAL A 532 22.06 26.63 26.42
N GLY A 533 22.46 26.59 25.15
CA GLY A 533 23.10 27.72 24.48
C GLY A 533 22.13 28.89 24.32
N LYS A 534 20.98 28.66 23.70
CA LYS A 534 19.92 29.67 23.58
C LYS A 534 18.53 29.08 23.73
N THR A 535 17.72 29.74 24.54
CA THR A 535 16.28 29.50 24.65
C THR A 535 15.53 30.65 24.02
N VAL A 536 14.77 30.39 22.94
CA VAL A 536 13.94 31.42 22.29
C VAL A 536 12.70 31.70 23.14
N GLY A 537 12.43 32.98 23.44
CA GLY A 537 11.34 33.40 24.33
C GLY A 537 9.93 33.06 23.81
N GLY A 538 8.98 32.88 24.73
CA GLY A 538 7.56 32.57 24.48
C GLY A 538 6.87 31.98 25.71
N THR A 539 5.54 31.99 25.76
CA THR A 539 4.71 31.58 26.93
C THR A 539 4.48 30.07 27.04
N TYR A 540 5.39 29.24 26.51
CA TYR A 540 5.17 27.80 26.36
C TYR A 540 5.25 27.05 27.70
N ALA A 541 4.34 26.09 27.89
CA ALA A 541 4.27 25.25 29.08
C ALA A 541 5.34 24.13 29.02
N TYR A 542 6.17 24.08 30.07
CA TYR A 542 7.20 23.07 30.39
C TYR A 542 8.29 22.81 29.34
N LEU A 543 9.34 23.64 29.38
CA LEU A 543 10.55 23.48 28.57
C LEU A 543 11.63 22.67 29.29
N TYR A 544 11.82 22.90 30.60
CA TYR A 544 12.77 22.19 31.44
C TYR A 544 12.14 21.85 32.80
N LYS A 545 12.52 20.72 33.38
CA LYS A 545 12.09 20.29 34.71
C LYS A 545 13.14 19.37 35.34
N ASP A 546 13.55 19.67 36.57
CA ASP A 546 14.51 18.85 37.33
C ASP A 546 15.80 18.55 36.54
N CYS A 547 16.27 19.50 35.75
CA CYS A 547 17.50 19.38 34.97
C CYS A 547 18.69 19.95 35.75
N PHE A 548 19.89 19.41 35.51
CA PHE A 548 21.11 19.78 36.22
C PHE A 548 22.28 20.00 35.27
N PHE A 549 23.18 20.93 35.62
CA PHE A 549 24.48 21.05 34.95
C PHE A 549 25.62 21.26 35.95
N ASP A 550 26.82 20.82 35.58
CA ASP A 550 28.03 21.05 36.36
C ASP A 550 28.46 22.52 36.24
N SER A 551 28.20 23.29 37.29
CA SER A 551 28.53 24.71 37.40
C SER A 551 29.98 24.98 37.84
N GLU A 552 30.69 23.97 38.34
CA GLU A 552 32.10 24.06 38.70
C GLU A 552 32.98 23.87 37.46
N VAL A 553 32.65 22.89 36.62
CA VAL A 553 33.25 22.71 35.29
C VAL A 553 32.85 23.84 34.35
N ASN A 554 31.61 24.32 34.45
CA ASN A 554 31.07 25.38 33.61
C ASN A 554 30.73 26.62 34.46
N ALA A 555 31.70 27.51 34.65
CA ALA A 555 31.53 28.79 35.35
C ALA A 555 30.70 29.82 34.53
N ILE A 556 29.52 29.42 34.07
CA ILE A 556 28.59 30.16 33.21
C ILE A 556 27.15 29.92 33.66
N GLN A 557 26.23 30.75 33.17
CA GLN A 557 24.80 30.62 33.45
C GLN A 557 24.21 29.35 32.81
N ALA A 558 23.10 28.85 33.36
CA ALA A 558 22.40 27.69 32.81
C ALA A 558 22.03 27.85 31.33
N VAL A 559 21.60 29.06 30.95
CA VAL A 559 21.19 29.44 29.61
C VAL A 559 22.04 30.61 29.12
N GLY A 560 22.47 30.57 27.86
CA GLY A 560 23.38 31.60 27.30
C GLY A 560 22.73 32.94 26.91
N ASN A 561 21.43 33.11 27.14
CA ASN A 561 20.72 34.38 26.97
C ASN A 561 19.84 34.70 28.20
N PRO A 562 20.42 34.85 29.40
CA PRO A 562 19.67 34.87 30.66
C PRO A 562 18.61 35.98 30.76
N ASP A 563 18.78 37.10 30.05
CA ASP A 563 17.84 38.24 30.10
C ASP A 563 16.52 37.99 29.34
N SER A 564 16.49 36.98 28.45
CA SER A 564 15.37 36.73 27.54
C SER A 564 14.99 35.25 27.42
N GLY A 565 15.91 34.36 27.76
CA GLY A 565 15.75 32.91 27.70
C GLY A 565 15.28 32.37 29.03
N ARG A 566 14.32 31.45 28.97
CA ARG A 566 13.82 30.76 30.16
C ARG A 566 14.84 29.73 30.63
N SER A 567 15.12 29.72 31.94
CA SER A 567 15.98 28.73 32.60
C SER A 567 15.29 27.95 33.74
N ASP A 568 14.02 28.25 34.03
CA ASP A 568 13.27 27.57 35.11
C ASP A 568 13.35 26.04 34.97
N GLY A 569 13.63 25.36 36.08
CA GLY A 569 13.78 23.90 36.09
C GLY A 569 15.17 23.40 35.73
N ILE A 570 16.15 24.29 35.50
CA ILE A 570 17.57 23.94 35.37
C ILE A 570 18.34 24.46 36.59
N THR A 571 19.05 23.56 37.28
CA THR A 571 19.84 23.87 38.48
C THR A 571 21.33 23.67 38.20
N GLY A 572 22.14 24.69 38.45
CA GLY A 572 23.60 24.57 38.48
C GLY A 572 24.04 23.98 39.81
N VAL A 573 24.86 22.94 39.76
CA VAL A 573 25.40 22.25 40.94
C VAL A 573 26.90 22.03 40.77
N THR A 574 27.64 21.91 41.86
CA THR A 574 29.08 21.60 41.82
C THR A 574 29.31 20.16 41.35
N THR A 575 30.54 19.82 40.96
CA THR A 575 30.88 18.43 40.57
C THR A 575 30.55 17.47 41.73
N ARG A 576 30.91 17.84 42.97
CA ARG A 576 30.59 17.01 44.13
C ARG A 576 29.09 16.85 44.35
N GLN A 577 28.28 17.88 44.10
CA GLN A 577 26.82 17.78 44.21
C GLN A 577 26.23 16.89 43.11
N LEU A 578 26.79 16.87 41.90
CA LEU A 578 26.41 15.90 40.85
C LEU A 578 26.72 14.46 41.23
N GLU A 579 27.64 14.24 42.17
CA GLU A 579 27.99 12.92 42.70
C GLU A 579 27.30 12.61 44.03
N THR A 580 26.39 13.48 44.49
CA THR A 580 25.71 13.34 45.78
C THR A 580 24.26 12.87 45.58
N PRO A 581 23.84 11.70 46.11
CA PRO A 581 22.51 11.14 45.88
C PRO A 581 21.33 12.06 46.25
N SER A 582 21.46 12.87 47.31
CA SER A 582 20.39 13.77 47.75
C SER A 582 20.05 14.86 46.73
N THR A 583 20.97 15.18 45.81
CA THR A 583 20.72 16.12 44.69
C THR A 583 19.64 15.61 43.74
N PHE A 584 19.52 14.29 43.60
CA PHE A 584 18.64 13.61 42.65
C PHE A 584 17.45 12.93 43.33
N SER A 585 16.97 13.49 44.44
CA SER A 585 15.83 12.93 45.20
C SER A 585 14.53 12.79 44.41
N THR A 586 14.39 13.48 43.27
CA THR A 586 13.25 13.39 42.35
C THR A 586 13.45 12.35 41.24
N PHE A 587 14.63 11.74 41.13
CA PHE A 587 14.95 10.75 40.11
C PHE A 587 14.51 9.36 40.57
N ASP A 588 13.89 8.60 39.68
CA ASP A 588 13.45 7.24 39.95
C ASP A 588 14.66 6.28 39.95
N SER A 589 14.92 5.63 41.08
CA SER A 589 16.03 4.67 41.23
C SER A 589 15.85 3.39 40.40
N SER A 590 14.65 3.10 39.90
CA SER A 590 14.44 2.05 38.90
C SER A 590 14.96 2.45 37.52
N VAL A 591 15.07 3.75 37.25
CA VAL A 591 15.57 4.34 36.00
C VAL A 591 17.03 4.75 36.10
N TRP A 592 17.48 5.23 37.25
CA TRP A 592 18.82 5.77 37.46
C TRP A 592 19.62 4.96 38.48
N ASN A 593 20.87 4.67 38.15
CA ASN A 593 21.87 4.24 39.12
C ASN A 593 22.49 5.48 39.78
N ILE A 594 22.26 5.64 41.09
CA ILE A 594 22.68 6.81 41.88
C ILE A 594 23.50 6.30 43.07
N ALA A 595 24.79 6.62 43.07
CA ALA A 595 25.72 6.24 44.13
C ALA A 595 26.53 7.46 44.59
N ASP A 596 26.93 7.50 45.86
CA ASP A 596 27.78 8.58 46.37
C ASP A 596 29.18 8.52 45.76
N GLY A 597 29.66 9.65 45.23
CA GLY A 597 30.95 9.75 44.54
C GLY A 597 30.91 9.39 43.05
N GLU A 598 29.73 9.13 42.47
CA GLU A 598 29.58 8.85 41.04
C GLU A 598 28.47 9.72 40.42
N ILE A 599 28.70 10.19 39.18
CA ILE A 599 27.66 10.88 38.42
C ILE A 599 26.55 9.86 38.06
N PRO A 600 25.26 10.18 38.30
CA PRO A 600 24.16 9.29 37.97
C PRO A 600 24.15 8.85 36.52
N MET A 601 23.83 7.59 36.30
CA MET A 601 23.69 7.00 34.96
C MET A 601 22.34 6.30 34.82
N PRO A 602 21.65 6.41 33.67
CA PRO A 602 20.45 5.61 33.43
C PRO A 602 20.76 4.11 33.44
N ASN A 603 19.93 3.32 34.10
CA ASN A 603 20.00 1.87 34.18
C ASN A 603 19.90 1.25 32.79
N ARG A 604 20.82 0.33 32.50
CA ARG A 604 20.73 -0.54 31.34
C ARG A 604 20.32 -1.93 31.80
N ASN A 605 19.08 -2.28 31.52
CA ASN A 605 18.70 -3.69 31.50
C ASN A 605 19.36 -4.27 30.24
N ARG A 606 20.54 -4.86 30.38
CA ARG A 606 21.10 -5.71 29.33
C ARG A 606 20.32 -7.03 29.39
N GLN A 607 19.66 -7.40 28.30
CA GLN A 607 19.24 -8.79 28.08
C GLN A 607 20.40 -9.55 27.44
#